data_AF-A0A523K578-F1
#
_entry.id   AF-A0A523K578-F1
#
_cell.length_a   1.000
_cell.length_b   1.000
_cell.length_c   1.000
_cell.angle_alpha   90.00
_cell.angle_beta   90.00
_cell.angle_gamma   90.00
#
_symmetry.space_group_name_H-M   'P 1'
#
loop_
_entity.id
_entity.type
_entity.pdbx_description
1 polymer ?
#
loop_
_entity_poly.entity_id
_entity_poly.type
_entity_poly.pdbx_seq_one_letter_code
_entity_poly.pdbx_strand_id
1 'polypeptide(L)'
;MRKYCFPGFSLVLAMLSALGLAACGEAELTILRIETVDAQTGRPTPARLEVRASDGEAHVASDALRVTLECEVAPPPDWAAWMVQSDRVENPHTGTTQFYSSGTASLVLLPGRYHVRAFKGLEFRVASVEVEV
;
A
#
# COMPACT_ATOMS: atom_id res chain seq x y z
N MET A 1 16.71 14.95 -2.96
CA MET A 1 15.81 14.24 -2.02
C MET A 1 14.60 15.13 -1.76
N ARG A 2 13.40 14.74 -2.20
CA ARG A 2 12.18 15.58 -2.12
C ARG A 2 11.47 15.32 -0.79
N LYS A 3 11.30 16.38 0.01
CA LYS A 3 10.48 16.41 1.22
C LYS A 3 9.02 16.58 0.79
N TYR A 4 8.12 15.71 1.25
CA TYR A 4 6.68 15.82 0.95
C TYR A 4 5.94 16.37 2.18
N CYS A 5 5.36 17.56 2.02
CA CYS A 5 4.42 18.18 2.96
C CYS A 5 3.08 18.27 2.21
N PHE A 6 2.02 17.66 2.73
CA PHE A 6 0.74 17.52 2.03
C PHE A 6 -0.28 18.57 2.49
N PRO A 7 -0.67 19.55 1.67
CA PRO A 7 -1.93 20.27 1.86
C PRO A 7 -3.10 19.38 1.41
N GLY A 8 -4.35 19.75 1.73
CA GLY A 8 -5.52 18.89 1.58
C GLY A 8 -5.88 18.54 0.14
N PHE A 9 -6.20 17.26 -0.13
CA PHE A 9 -6.59 16.79 -1.46
C PHE A 9 -7.52 15.58 -1.40
N SER A 10 -8.51 15.58 -2.28
CA SER A 10 -9.39 14.44 -2.58
C SER A 10 -8.63 13.41 -3.44
N LEU A 11 -8.82 12.11 -3.22
CA LEU A 11 -8.12 11.03 -3.95
C LEU A 11 -9.14 10.23 -4.78
N VAL A 12 -8.79 9.87 -6.01
CA VAL A 12 -9.53 8.88 -6.81
C VAL A 12 -8.59 7.70 -7.04
N LEU A 13 -9.07 6.49 -6.81
CA LEU A 13 -8.33 5.26 -7.07
C LEU A 13 -8.67 4.80 -8.49
N ALA A 14 -7.68 4.80 -9.39
CA ALA A 14 -7.85 4.28 -10.75
C ALA A 14 -7.43 2.80 -10.80
N MET A 15 -8.40 1.91 -11.05
CA MET A 15 -8.24 0.48 -11.32
C MET A 15 -8.15 0.26 -12.85
N LEU A 16 -7.68 -0.83 -13.47
CA LEU A 16 -7.26 -2.19 -13.11
C LEU A 16 -6.65 -2.76 -14.40
N SER A 17 -5.51 -3.45 -14.35
CA SER A 17 -5.10 -4.32 -15.46
C SER A 17 -4.44 -5.57 -14.91
N ALA A 18 -5.22 -6.63 -14.75
CA ALA A 18 -4.72 -7.98 -14.51
C ALA A 18 -4.28 -8.57 -15.86
N LEU A 19 -2.98 -8.89 -16.00
CA LEU A 19 -2.50 -9.75 -17.07
C LEU A 19 -2.28 -11.14 -16.47
N GLY A 20 -3.13 -12.10 -16.84
CA GLY A 20 -2.97 -13.52 -16.50
C GLY A 20 -2.04 -14.22 -17.50
N LEU A 21 -1.08 -15.00 -16.99
CA LEU A 21 -0.32 -15.98 -17.79
C LEU A 21 -0.84 -17.38 -17.50
N ALA A 22 -1.47 -18.00 -18.50
CA ALA A 22 -2.05 -19.33 -18.40
C ALA A 22 -0.99 -20.44 -18.21
N ALA A 23 -0.97 -21.11 -17.06
CA ALA A 23 -0.22 -22.32 -16.75
C ALA A 23 -1.11 -23.31 -15.98
N CYS A 24 -1.47 -24.41 -16.64
CA CYS A 24 -2.35 -25.44 -16.10
C CYS A 24 -1.65 -26.21 -14.95
N GLY A 25 -2.10 -26.04 -13.70
CA GLY A 25 -1.81 -26.96 -12.59
C GLY A 25 -1.18 -26.36 -11.33
N GLU A 26 -0.74 -25.10 -11.35
CA GLU A 26 -0.38 -24.32 -10.16
C GLU A 26 -1.21 -23.03 -10.19
N ALA A 27 -1.62 -22.53 -9.04
CA ALA A 27 -2.40 -21.30 -8.99
C ALA A 27 -1.59 -20.16 -9.66
N GLU A 28 -2.12 -19.64 -10.77
CA GLU A 28 -1.43 -18.67 -11.62
C GLU A 28 -1.23 -17.36 -10.88
N LEU A 29 0.03 -17.04 -10.57
CA LEU A 29 0.37 -15.78 -9.95
C LEU A 29 0.02 -14.63 -10.90
N THR A 30 -0.72 -13.66 -10.40
CA THR A 30 -1.17 -12.47 -11.13
C THR A 30 -0.61 -11.21 -10.48
N ILE A 31 -0.33 -10.19 -11.30
CA ILE A 31 0.22 -8.92 -10.82
C ILE A 31 -0.93 -7.91 -10.63
N LEU A 32 -1.17 -7.51 -9.38
CA LEU A 32 -2.00 -6.36 -9.07
C LEU A 32 -1.13 -5.10 -9.08
N ARG A 33 -1.44 -4.18 -10.00
CA ARG A 33 -0.85 -2.84 -10.05
C ARG A 33 -1.82 -1.83 -9.42
N ILE A 34 -1.31 -1.06 -8.47
CA ILE A 34 -2.06 0.00 -7.79
C ILE A 34 -1.39 1.32 -8.12
N GLU A 35 -2.19 2.29 -8.55
CA GLU A 35 -1.76 3.69 -8.70
C GLU A 35 -2.64 4.57 -7.81
N THR A 36 -2.01 5.35 -6.94
CA THR A 36 -2.69 6.34 -6.12
C THR A 36 -2.50 7.72 -6.72
N VAL A 37 -3.59 8.32 -7.20
CA VAL A 37 -3.56 9.63 -7.85
C VAL A 37 -4.28 10.69 -7.02
N ASP A 38 -3.68 11.87 -6.98
CA ASP A 38 -4.31 13.07 -6.44
C ASP A 38 -5.46 13.52 -7.35
N ALA A 39 -6.69 13.60 -6.85
CA ALA A 39 -7.86 13.83 -7.70
C ALA A 39 -7.91 15.23 -8.33
N GLN A 40 -7.25 16.22 -7.72
CA GLN A 40 -7.25 17.58 -8.27
C GLN A 40 -6.21 17.72 -9.38
N THR A 41 -5.05 17.09 -9.22
CA THR A 41 -3.93 17.25 -10.15
C THR A 41 -3.78 16.10 -11.14
N GLY A 42 -4.44 14.97 -10.88
CA GLY A 42 -4.30 13.72 -11.65
C GLY A 42 -2.91 13.08 -11.55
N ARG A 43 -2.07 13.54 -10.62
CA ARG A 43 -0.68 13.09 -10.50
C ARG A 43 -0.53 11.95 -9.48
N PRO A 44 0.40 11.01 -9.70
CA PRO A 44 0.76 10.02 -8.69
C PRO A 44 1.12 10.69 -7.37
N THR A 45 0.58 10.16 -6.28
CA THR A 45 0.74 10.71 -4.93
C THR A 45 1.05 9.61 -3.94
N PRO A 46 2.09 9.75 -3.10
CA PRO A 46 2.41 8.77 -2.07
C PRO A 46 1.21 8.49 -1.15
N ALA A 47 1.04 7.22 -0.78
CA ALA A 47 -0.02 6.77 0.10
C ALA A 47 0.45 5.59 0.95
N ARG A 48 -0.21 5.40 2.09
CA ARG A 48 -0.11 4.15 2.85
C ARG A 48 -1.23 3.22 2.38
N LEU A 49 -0.89 1.99 2.06
CA LEU A 49 -1.79 1.01 1.48
C LEU A 49 -2.00 -0.18 2.42
N GLU A 50 -3.21 -0.70 2.45
CA GLU A 50 -3.60 -1.96 3.07
C GLU A 50 -4.22 -2.82 1.97
N VAL A 51 -3.63 -4.00 1.71
CA VAL A 51 -4.15 -4.97 0.74
C VAL A 51 -4.39 -6.27 1.49
N ARG A 52 -5.64 -6.74 1.51
CA ARG A 52 -6.03 -7.93 2.27
C ARG A 52 -6.84 -8.90 1.42
N ALA A 53 -6.52 -10.19 1.49
CA ALA A 53 -7.35 -11.24 0.92
C ALA A 53 -8.64 -11.44 1.74
N SER A 54 -9.57 -12.21 1.20
CA SER A 54 -10.89 -12.46 1.80
C SER A 54 -10.81 -13.24 3.13
N ASP A 55 -9.75 -14.03 3.34
CA ASP A 55 -9.45 -14.70 4.61
C ASP A 55 -8.80 -13.75 5.65
N GLY A 56 -8.50 -12.52 5.25
CA GLY A 56 -7.89 -11.50 6.07
C GLY A 56 -6.37 -11.44 5.99
N GLU A 57 -5.70 -12.32 5.23
CA GLU A 57 -4.25 -12.29 4.99
C GLU A 57 -3.85 -10.95 4.38
N ALA A 58 -2.76 -10.36 4.87
CA ALA A 58 -2.28 -9.07 4.40
C ALA A 58 -1.10 -9.24 3.44
N HIS A 59 -1.10 -8.47 2.36
CA HIS A 59 -0.06 -8.50 1.34
C HIS A 59 0.69 -7.16 1.27
N VAL A 60 2.01 -7.25 1.17
CA VAL A 60 2.91 -6.10 1.05
C VAL A 60 3.50 -6.09 -0.36
N ALA A 61 3.51 -4.92 -0.99
CA ALA A 61 4.06 -4.78 -2.33
C ALA A 61 5.57 -4.99 -2.36
N SER A 62 6.08 -5.57 -3.45
CA SER A 62 7.52 -5.85 -3.59
C SER A 62 8.35 -4.57 -3.73
N ASP A 63 7.72 -3.48 -4.15
CA ASP A 63 8.27 -2.13 -4.28
C ASP A 63 7.86 -1.19 -3.13
N ALA A 64 7.39 -1.74 -2.00
CA ALA A 64 7.06 -0.96 -0.81
C ALA A 64 8.27 -0.15 -0.32
N LEU A 65 8.01 1.11 0.03
CA LEU A 65 9.02 1.98 0.62
C LEU A 65 9.36 1.51 2.03
N ARG A 66 10.65 1.45 2.33
CA ARG A 66 11.13 1.16 3.68
C ARG A 66 10.90 2.36 4.59
N VAL A 67 10.48 2.09 5.82
CA VAL A 67 10.41 3.10 6.87
C VAL A 67 11.84 3.50 7.25
N THR A 68 12.16 4.79 7.17
CA THR A 68 13.47 5.32 7.55
C THR A 68 13.34 6.41 8.61
N LEU A 69 14.42 6.62 9.36
CA LEU A 69 14.53 7.64 10.40
C LEU A 69 15.25 8.90 9.91
N GLU A 70 15.40 9.09 8.59
CA GLU A 70 16.18 10.22 8.05
C GLU A 70 15.62 11.60 8.45
N CYS A 71 14.34 11.66 8.84
CA CYS A 71 13.67 12.87 9.31
C CYS A 71 13.59 12.97 10.85
N GLU A 72 14.03 11.95 11.59
CA GLU A 72 13.93 11.87 13.04
C GLU A 72 15.22 12.39 13.70
N VAL A 73 15.07 13.26 14.71
CA VAL A 73 16.21 13.82 15.48
C VAL A 73 16.53 12.93 16.70
N ALA A 74 15.62 12.03 17.06
CA ALA A 74 15.76 11.10 18.17
C ALA A 74 15.57 9.65 17.68
N PRO A 75 16.16 8.66 18.35
CA PRO A 75 15.86 7.26 18.05
C PRO A 75 14.36 6.98 18.30
N PRO A 76 13.74 6.07 17.53
CA PRO A 76 12.38 5.66 17.78
C PRO A 76 12.29 5.00 19.16
N PRO A 77 11.13 5.07 19.82
CA PRO A 77 10.93 4.31 21.04
C PRO A 77 11.05 2.80 20.77
N ASP A 78 11.49 2.03 21.75
CA ASP A 78 11.81 0.59 21.60
C ASP A 78 10.69 -0.23 20.94
N TRP A 79 9.42 0.09 21.25
CA TRP A 79 8.25 -0.58 20.68
C TRP A 79 8.09 -0.38 19.17
N ALA A 80 8.72 0.64 18.60
CA ALA A 80 8.71 0.96 17.17
C ALA A 80 10.05 0.65 16.48
N ALA A 81 11.07 0.22 17.23
CA ALA A 81 12.42 0.01 16.69
C ALA A 81 12.44 -1.02 15.54
N TRP A 82 11.59 -2.06 15.63
CA TRP A 82 11.46 -3.09 14.59
C TRP A 82 10.90 -2.56 13.26
N MET A 83 10.19 -1.43 13.28
CA MET A 83 9.65 -0.83 12.06
C MET A 83 10.74 -0.17 11.23
N VAL A 84 11.89 0.16 11.83
CA VAL A 84 12.99 0.79 11.12
C VAL A 84 13.54 -0.16 10.06
N GLN A 85 13.63 0.32 8.81
CA GLN A 85 13.98 -0.44 7.61
C GLN A 85 12.96 -1.51 7.20
N SER A 86 11.83 -1.62 7.89
CA SER A 86 10.75 -2.51 7.51
C SER A 86 10.00 -2.00 6.28
N ASP A 87 9.57 -2.93 5.43
CA ASP A 87 8.64 -2.70 4.31
C ASP A 87 7.17 -2.76 4.74
N ARG A 88 6.93 -3.26 5.96
CA ARG A 88 5.60 -3.43 6.55
C ARG A 88 5.45 -2.59 7.81
N VAL A 89 4.22 -2.14 8.01
CA VAL A 89 3.80 -1.30 9.13
C VAL A 89 2.57 -1.95 9.73
N GLU A 90 2.70 -2.42 10.97
CA GLU A 90 1.54 -2.86 11.73
C GLU A 90 0.83 -1.65 12.31
N ASN A 91 -0.48 -1.56 12.08
CA ASN A 91 -1.31 -0.57 12.71
C ASN A 91 -1.72 -1.09 14.11
N PRO A 92 -1.23 -0.49 15.21
CA PRO A 92 -1.50 -0.99 16.56
C PRO A 92 -2.96 -0.81 17.00
N HIS A 93 -3.75 0.02 16.31
CA HIS A 93 -5.15 0.24 16.63
C HIS A 93 -6.09 -0.72 15.90
N THR A 94 -5.74 -1.12 14.68
CA THR A 94 -6.58 -2.03 13.88
C THR A 94 -6.02 -3.45 13.79
N GLY A 95 -4.77 -3.66 14.20
CA GLY A 95 -4.06 -4.92 14.02
C GLY A 95 -3.81 -5.27 12.54
N THR A 96 -3.93 -4.31 11.63
CA THR A 96 -3.77 -4.55 10.19
C THR A 96 -2.37 -4.19 9.72
N THR A 97 -1.87 -4.96 8.75
CA THR A 97 -0.60 -4.69 8.09
C THR A 97 -0.78 -3.73 6.91
N GLN A 98 0.06 -2.72 6.85
CA GLN A 98 0.06 -1.67 5.86
C GLN A 98 1.48 -1.47 5.30
N PHE A 99 1.62 -0.77 4.19
CA PHE A 99 2.92 -0.43 3.61
C PHE A 99 2.87 0.94 2.91
N TYR A 100 4.03 1.57 2.73
CA TYR A 100 4.12 2.87 2.05
C TYR A 100 4.42 2.69 0.56
N SER A 101 3.69 3.42 -0.28
CA SER A 101 3.91 3.52 -1.72
C SER A 101 4.37 4.93 -2.10
N SER A 102 5.20 5.02 -3.14
CA SER A 102 5.61 6.29 -3.76
C SER A 102 4.55 6.93 -4.67
N GLY A 103 3.39 6.28 -4.83
CA GLY A 103 2.34 6.62 -5.78
C GLY A 103 1.94 5.45 -6.68
N THR A 104 2.80 4.43 -6.77
CA THR A 104 2.54 3.16 -7.44
C THR A 104 2.94 1.99 -6.54
N ALA A 105 2.29 0.84 -6.68
CA ALA A 105 2.66 -0.39 -6.01
C ALA A 105 2.37 -1.61 -6.88
N SER A 106 3.23 -2.63 -6.78
CA SER A 106 3.09 -3.90 -7.51
C SER A 106 3.07 -5.09 -6.54
N LEU A 107 2.01 -5.90 -6.62
CA LEU A 107 1.85 -7.10 -5.80
C LEU A 107 1.72 -8.33 -6.70
N VAL A 108 2.43 -9.40 -6.36
CA VAL A 108 2.26 -10.72 -6.98
C VAL A 108 1.34 -11.51 -6.06
N LEU A 109 0.15 -11.84 -6.55
CA LEU A 109 -0.95 -12.39 -5.77
C LEU A 109 -1.49 -13.64 -6.45
N LEU A 110 -2.13 -14.51 -5.67
CA LEU A 110 -2.95 -15.58 -6.21
C LEU A 110 -4.27 -15.00 -6.73
N PRO A 111 -4.94 -15.65 -7.68
CA PRO A 111 -6.25 -15.20 -8.14
C PRO A 111 -7.24 -15.21 -6.98
N GLY A 112 -8.06 -14.17 -6.87
CA GLY A 112 -9.01 -14.04 -5.78
C GLY A 112 -9.47 -12.62 -5.51
N ARG A 113 -10.29 -12.48 -4.46
CA ARG A 113 -10.86 -11.19 -4.06
C ARG A 113 -10.03 -10.55 -2.95
N TYR A 114 -9.66 -9.30 -3.21
CA TYR A 114 -8.83 -8.49 -2.34
C TYR A 114 -9.53 -7.18 -1.98
N HIS A 115 -9.40 -6.77 -0.71
CA HIS A 115 -9.77 -5.45 -0.23
C HIS A 115 -8.53 -4.56 -0.24
N VAL A 116 -8.61 -3.47 -0.99
CA VAL A 116 -7.53 -2.47 -1.09
C VAL A 116 -8.00 -1.17 -0.45
N ARG A 117 -7.21 -0.63 0.48
CA ARG A 117 -7.49 0.65 1.13
C ARG A 117 -6.26 1.54 1.04
N ALA A 118 -6.50 2.81 0.78
CA ALA A 118 -5.47 3.84 0.76
C ALA A 118 -5.71 4.84 1.90
N PHE A 119 -4.63 5.25 2.54
CA PHE A 119 -4.61 6.19 3.65
C PHE A 119 -3.61 7.32 3.37
N LYS A 120 -3.96 8.53 3.82
CA LYS A 120 -3.11 9.73 3.73
C LYS A 120 -2.96 10.35 5.12
N GLY A 121 -1.77 10.26 5.69
CA GLY A 121 -1.54 10.59 7.11
C GLY A 121 -1.92 9.44 8.05
N LEU A 122 -1.84 9.69 9.36
CA LEU A 122 -1.98 8.63 10.37
C LEU A 122 -3.39 8.01 10.42
N GLU A 123 -4.44 8.77 10.08
CA GLU A 123 -5.82 8.36 10.39
C GLU A 123 -6.83 8.52 9.23
N PHE A 124 -6.44 9.11 8.10
CA PHE A 124 -7.41 9.45 7.05
C PHE A 124 -7.47 8.39 5.95
N ARG A 125 -8.60 7.67 5.86
CA ARG A 125 -8.91 6.78 4.74
C ARG A 125 -9.37 7.61 3.54
N VAL A 126 -8.61 7.54 2.46
CA VAL A 126 -8.88 8.29 1.23
C VAL A 126 -9.59 7.46 0.17
N ALA A 127 -9.41 6.13 0.16
CA ALA A 127 -10.11 5.24 -0.77
C ALA A 127 -10.23 3.82 -0.19
N SER A 128 -11.25 3.10 -0.65
CA SER A 128 -11.46 1.68 -0.37
C SER A 128 -12.10 1.05 -1.60
N VAL A 129 -11.60 -0.10 -2.03
CA VAL A 129 -12.13 -0.83 -3.17
C VAL A 129 -12.00 -2.33 -2.97
N GLU A 130 -12.90 -3.09 -3.57
CA GLU A 130 -12.78 -4.52 -3.74
C GLU A 130 -12.31 -4.81 -5.16
N VAL A 131 -11.33 -5.69 -5.27
CA VAL A 131 -10.65 -6.02 -6.51
C VAL A 131 -10.67 -7.53 -6.68
N GLU A 132 -11.11 -7.98 -7.84
CA GLU A 132 -10.92 -9.36 -8.25
C GLU A 132 -9.68 -9.39 -9.16
N VAL A 133 -8.70 -10.19 -8.74
CA VAL A 133 -7.42 -10.39 -9.41
C VAL A 133 -7.41 -11.77 -10.04
#